data_AF-A0A1G2WKI8-F1
#
_entry.id   AF-A0A1G2WKI8-F1
#
_cell.length_a   1.000
_cell.length_b   1.000
_cell.length_c   1.000
_cell.angle_alpha   90.00
_cell.angle_beta   90.00
_cell.angle_gamma   90.00
#
_symmetry.space_group_name_H-M   'P 1'
#
loop_
_entity.id
_entity.type
_entity.pdbx_description
1 polymer ?
#
loop_
_entity_poly.entity_id
_entity_poly.type
_entity_poly.pdbx_seq_one_letter_code
_entity_poly.pdbx_strand_id
1 'polypeptide(L)'
;MGKEQMLLFKKHGANPMSGCLPMLLQLPVFFALFRTLQLSFEMRQAPFMFWINDLSRPDTLLNLPFTIPFLGNGLNILPLIMTVASFFQMKLTPKAPAADPQAQAQQKMMSFMPIMFAFILYHMPSGLTVYWTTSTIFSIIESLVIRKSVKKIKN
;
A
#
# COMPACT_ATOMS: atom_id res chain seq x y z
N MET A 1 20.27 -13.95 12.75
CA MET A 1 20.41 -12.81 13.69
C MET A 1 21.31 -13.23 14.82
N GLY A 2 22.45 -12.57 14.99
CA GLY A 2 23.33 -12.81 16.14
C GLY A 2 22.59 -12.47 17.44
N LYS A 3 22.76 -13.27 18.50
CA LYS A 3 22.14 -13.03 19.82
C LYS A 3 22.42 -11.60 20.32
N GLU A 4 23.57 -11.03 19.95
CA GLU A 4 23.99 -9.68 20.29
C GLU A 4 23.14 -8.57 19.63
N GLN A 5 22.74 -8.72 18.37
CA GLN A 5 21.85 -7.76 17.70
C GLN A 5 20.46 -7.76 18.34
N MET A 6 19.95 -8.94 18.71
CA MET A 6 18.66 -9.07 19.38
C MET A 6 18.70 -8.48 20.80
N LEU A 7 19.80 -8.68 21.52
CA LEU A 7 20.05 -8.04 22.82
C LEU A 7 20.17 -6.51 22.70
N LEU A 8 20.80 -5.99 21.65
CA LEU A 8 20.90 -4.56 21.39
C LEU A 8 19.52 -3.93 21.14
N PHE A 9 18.68 -4.56 20.31
CA PHE A 9 17.30 -4.13 20.06
C PHE A 9 16.46 -4.16 21.35
N LYS A 10 16.58 -5.22 22.15
CA LYS A 10 15.91 -5.33 23.45
C LYS A 10 16.37 -4.28 24.45
N LYS A 11 17.68 -3.95 24.49
CA LYS A 11 18.22 -2.86 25.34
C LYS A 11 17.67 -1.48 24.97
N HIS A 12 17.41 -1.22 23.69
CA HIS A 12 16.92 0.08 23.20
C HIS A 12 15.40 0.11 22.98
N GLY A 13 14.66 -0.94 23.42
CA GLY A 13 13.21 -1.03 23.26
C GLY A 13 12.73 -1.12 21.80
N ALA A 14 13.63 -1.38 20.85
CA ALA A 14 13.28 -1.44 19.43
C ALA A 14 12.76 -2.82 19.05
N ASN A 15 11.61 -2.90 18.38
CA ASN A 15 11.05 -4.16 17.90
C ASN A 15 11.35 -4.35 16.39
N PRO A 16 12.14 -5.37 15.99
CA PRO A 16 12.43 -5.64 14.58
C PRO A 16 11.18 -6.00 13.75
N MET A 17 10.10 -6.43 14.40
CA MET A 17 8.80 -6.74 13.76
C MET A 17 7.90 -5.51 13.59
N SER A 18 8.30 -4.34 14.08
CA SER A 18 7.49 -3.11 13.95
C SER A 18 7.20 -2.73 12.49
N GLY A 19 8.00 -3.21 11.53
CA GLY A 19 7.77 -2.99 10.10
C GLY A 19 6.60 -3.77 9.50
N CYS A 20 6.19 -4.92 10.06
CA CYS A 20 5.04 -5.69 9.57
C CYS A 20 3.76 -5.49 10.41
N LEU A 21 3.90 -4.91 11.60
CA LEU A 21 2.79 -4.55 12.47
C LEU A 21 1.70 -3.68 11.79
N PRO A 22 2.04 -2.70 10.93
CA PRO A 22 1.03 -1.89 10.23
C PRO A 22 0.13 -2.74 9.33
N MET A 23 0.66 -3.78 8.68
CA MET A 23 -0.16 -4.64 7.82
C MET A 23 -1.17 -5.46 8.64
N LEU A 24 -0.78 -5.94 9.82
CA LEU A 24 -1.69 -6.70 10.69
C LEU A 24 -2.87 -5.84 11.17
N LEU A 25 -2.61 -4.57 11.51
CA LEU A 25 -3.67 -3.64 11.90
C LEU A 25 -4.52 -3.20 10.70
N GLN A 26 -3.96 -3.21 9.49
CA GLN A 26 -4.66 -2.86 8.25
C GLN A 26 -5.66 -3.94 7.81
N LEU A 27 -5.38 -5.22 8.06
CA LEU A 27 -6.22 -6.33 7.59
C LEU A 27 -7.69 -6.25 8.06
N PRO A 28 -8.01 -5.96 9.34
CA PRO A 28 -9.39 -5.76 9.79
C PRO A 28 -10.11 -4.62 9.06
N VAL A 29 -9.43 -3.49 8.85
CA VAL A 29 -10.00 -2.32 8.15
C VAL A 29 -10.28 -2.66 6.69
N PHE A 30 -9.33 -3.33 6.04
CA PHE A 30 -9.48 -3.82 4.68
C PHE A 30 -10.69 -4.76 4.54
N PHE A 31 -10.82 -5.73 5.45
CA PHE A 31 -11.93 -6.68 5.43
C PHE A 31 -13.28 -6.00 5.68
N ALA A 32 -13.33 -5.05 6.61
CA ALA A 32 -14.52 -4.26 6.88
C ALA A 32 -14.98 -3.48 5.64
N LEU A 33 -14.06 -2.72 5.01
CA LEU A 33 -14.37 -1.96 3.80
C LEU A 33 -14.81 -2.86 2.64
N PHE A 34 -14.11 -3.97 2.43
CA PHE A 34 -14.48 -4.93 1.39
C PHE A 34 -15.89 -5.49 1.61
N ARG A 35 -16.22 -5.89 2.86
CA ARG A 35 -17.56 -6.37 3.21
C ARG A 35 -18.62 -5.30 3.03
N THR A 36 -18.36 -4.06 3.45
CA THR A 36 -19.31 -2.95 3.27
C THR A 36 -19.59 -2.68 1.81
N LEU A 37 -18.57 -2.68 0.94
CA LEU A 37 -18.73 -2.50 -0.51
C LEU A 37 -19.52 -3.64 -1.17
N GLN A 38 -19.44 -4.86 -0.63
CA GLN A 38 -20.18 -6.02 -1.14
C GLN A 38 -21.63 -6.09 -0.64
N LEU A 39 -21.88 -5.69 0.62
CA LEU A 39 -23.18 -5.84 1.27
C LEU A 39 -24.09 -4.62 1.10
N SER A 40 -23.51 -3.42 0.91
CA SER A 40 -24.30 -2.19 0.81
C SER A 40 -24.88 -2.05 -0.59
N PHE A 41 -26.21 -2.07 -0.68
CA PHE A 41 -26.92 -1.87 -1.95
C PHE A 41 -26.63 -0.48 -2.54
N GLU A 42 -26.48 0.53 -1.70
CA GLU A 42 -26.22 1.92 -2.08
C GLU A 42 -24.87 2.13 -2.77
N MET A 43 -23.89 1.26 -2.53
CA MET A 43 -22.55 1.35 -3.13
C MET A 43 -22.50 0.74 -4.54
N ARG A 44 -23.56 0.02 -4.93
CA ARG A 44 -23.68 -0.57 -6.27
C ARG A 44 -24.10 0.51 -7.25
N GLN A 45 -23.32 0.70 -8.32
CA GLN A 45 -23.52 1.80 -9.28
C GLN A 45 -23.39 3.19 -8.67
N ALA A 46 -22.74 3.31 -7.50
CA ALA A 46 -22.45 4.61 -6.91
C ALA A 46 -21.31 5.28 -7.70
N PRO A 47 -21.56 6.41 -8.39
CA PRO A 47 -20.50 7.17 -9.02
C PRO A 47 -19.67 7.89 -7.95
N PHE A 48 -18.36 8.00 -8.17
CA PHE A 48 -17.48 8.73 -7.27
C PHE A 48 -16.77 9.89 -7.97
N MET A 49 -15.91 9.59 -8.94
CA MET A 49 -15.07 10.63 -9.56
C MET A 49 -14.62 10.24 -10.98
N PHE A 50 -14.70 11.21 -11.91
CA PHE A 50 -14.28 11.13 -13.31
C PHE A 50 -14.75 9.86 -14.05
N TRP A 51 -13.97 8.77 -14.01
CA TRP A 51 -14.22 7.51 -14.69
C TRP A 51 -14.86 6.43 -13.80
N ILE A 52 -14.89 6.65 -12.48
CA ILE A 52 -15.43 5.71 -11.49
C ILE A 52 -16.95 5.90 -11.42
N ASN A 53 -17.66 5.03 -12.14
CA ASN A 53 -19.13 5.01 -12.18
C ASN A 53 -19.75 3.96 -11.24
N ASP A 54 -18.94 3.07 -10.65
CA ASP A 54 -19.42 2.02 -9.75
C ASP A 54 -18.33 1.62 -8.75
N LEU A 55 -18.52 2.01 -7.49
CA LEU A 55 -17.60 1.70 -6.39
C LEU A 55 -17.48 0.20 -6.07
N SER A 56 -18.50 -0.58 -6.45
CA SER A 56 -18.54 -2.04 -6.20
C SER A 56 -17.82 -2.87 -7.27
N ARG A 57 -17.50 -2.27 -8.42
CA ARG A 57 -16.81 -2.91 -9.55
C ARG A 57 -15.36 -2.46 -9.68
N PRO A 58 -14.51 -3.23 -10.38
CA PRO A 58 -13.15 -2.81 -10.70
C PRO A 58 -13.10 -1.46 -11.42
N ASP A 59 -12.01 -0.73 -11.20
CA ASP A 59 -11.75 0.62 -11.70
C ASP A 59 -11.46 0.65 -13.21
N THR A 60 -12.41 0.28 -14.06
CA THR A 60 -12.16 0.18 -15.51
C THR A 60 -12.27 1.54 -16.21
N LEU A 61 -11.13 2.16 -16.54
CA LEU A 61 -11.09 3.39 -17.33
C LEU A 61 -11.35 3.14 -18.81
N LEU A 62 -10.71 2.11 -19.38
CA LEU A 62 -10.78 1.78 -20.80
C LEU A 62 -10.88 0.27 -21.01
N ASN A 63 -11.85 -0.17 -21.83
CA ASN A 63 -11.94 -1.56 -22.26
C ASN A 63 -11.02 -1.75 -23.47
N LEU A 64 -10.01 -2.59 -23.33
CA LEU A 64 -9.10 -2.99 -24.40
C LEU A 64 -9.81 -3.98 -25.34
N PRO A 65 -9.59 -3.90 -26.66
CA PRO A 65 -10.14 -4.86 -27.62
C PRO A 65 -9.45 -6.23 -27.58
N PHE A 66 -8.44 -6.39 -26.73
CA PHE A 66 -7.69 -7.63 -26.51
C PHE A 66 -7.57 -7.91 -25.01
N THR A 67 -7.47 -9.19 -24.65
CA THR A 67 -7.32 -9.63 -23.25
C THR A 67 -5.84 -9.83 -22.94
N ILE A 68 -5.31 -9.11 -21.95
CA ILE A 68 -3.95 -9.33 -21.45
C ILE A 68 -4.00 -10.46 -20.41
N PRO A 69 -3.16 -11.50 -20.53
CA PRO A 69 -3.05 -12.53 -19.49
C PRO A 69 -2.78 -11.90 -18.12
N PHE A 70 -3.50 -12.35 -17.08
CA PHE A 70 -3.44 -11.84 -15.69
C PHE A 70 -3.97 -10.42 -15.43
N LEU A 71 -4.15 -9.58 -16.45
CA LEU A 71 -4.64 -8.20 -16.29
C LEU A 71 -6.06 -8.01 -16.83
N GLY A 72 -6.56 -8.92 -17.65
CA GLY A 72 -7.92 -8.87 -18.19
C GLY A 72 -8.04 -7.92 -19.39
N ASN A 73 -9.27 -7.46 -19.62
CA ASN A 73 -9.66 -6.62 -20.77
C ASN A 73 -9.95 -5.17 -20.38
N GLY A 74 -9.91 -4.82 -19.09
CA GLY A 74 -10.09 -3.44 -18.62
C GLY A 74 -8.76 -2.86 -18.15
N LEU A 75 -8.47 -1.61 -18.49
CA LEU A 75 -7.32 -0.85 -17.98
C LEU A 75 -7.72 -0.14 -16.68
N ASN A 76 -7.14 -0.57 -15.56
CA ASN A 76 -7.45 -0.03 -14.24
C ASN A 76 -6.33 0.91 -13.77
N ILE A 77 -6.66 2.18 -13.62
CA ILE A 77 -5.64 3.22 -13.42
C ILE A 77 -5.29 3.42 -11.95
N LEU A 78 -6.24 3.25 -11.04
CA LEU A 78 -6.00 3.39 -9.60
C LEU A 78 -4.94 2.42 -9.04
N PRO A 79 -4.98 1.11 -9.33
CA PRO A 79 -3.92 0.20 -8.88
C PRO A 79 -2.53 0.61 -9.40
N LEU A 80 -2.44 1.18 -10.60
CA LEU A 80 -1.17 1.67 -11.16
C LEU A 80 -0.68 2.91 -10.41
N ILE A 81 -1.56 3.88 -10.17
CA ILE A 81 -1.25 5.09 -9.39
C ILE A 81 -0.80 4.69 -7.98
N MET A 82 -1.55 3.79 -7.34
CA MET A 82 -1.22 3.22 -6.03
C MET A 82 0.15 2.55 -6.01
N THR A 83 0.50 1.81 -7.07
CA THR A 83 1.82 1.15 -7.19
C THR A 83 2.93 2.18 -7.23
N VAL A 84 2.81 3.19 -8.08
CA VAL A 84 3.79 4.28 -8.21
C VAL A 84 3.91 5.06 -6.90
N ALA A 85 2.78 5.38 -6.25
CA ALA A 85 2.75 6.05 -4.96
C ALA A 85 3.45 5.20 -3.88
N SER A 86 3.18 3.90 -3.84
CA SER A 86 3.82 2.98 -2.89
C SER A 86 5.34 2.92 -3.09
N PHE A 87 5.81 2.90 -4.34
CA PHE A 87 7.25 3.00 -4.64
C PHE A 87 7.86 4.31 -4.12
N PHE A 88 7.14 5.42 -4.24
CA PHE A 88 7.59 6.70 -3.69
C PHE A 88 7.61 6.69 -2.16
N GLN A 89 6.56 6.15 -1.52
CA GLN A 89 6.48 5.98 -0.07
C GLN A 89 7.64 5.14 0.47
N MET A 90 8.03 4.09 -0.23
CA MET A 90 9.18 3.26 0.14
C MET A 90 10.51 4.02 0.09
N LYS A 91 10.67 4.99 -0.81
CA LYS A 91 11.84 5.89 -0.81
C LYS A 91 11.83 6.87 0.37
N LEU A 92 10.64 7.21 0.86
CA LEU A 92 10.43 8.05 2.05
C LEU A 92 10.40 7.27 3.36
N THR A 93 10.52 5.95 3.34
CA THR A 93 10.58 5.15 4.57
C THR A 93 12.05 4.96 4.96
N PRO A 94 12.46 5.26 6.21
CA PRO A 94 13.81 4.97 6.68
C PRO A 94 14.09 3.48 6.53
N LYS A 95 15.12 3.14 5.77
CA LYS A 95 15.56 1.75 5.63
C LYS A 95 16.49 1.43 6.79
N ALA A 96 16.23 0.33 7.49
CA ALA A 96 17.15 -0.16 8.52
C ALA A 96 18.53 -0.42 7.89
N PRO A 97 19.64 -0.20 8.63
CA PRO A 97 20.98 -0.48 8.11
C PRO A 97 21.08 -1.95 7.70
N ALA A 98 21.22 -2.20 6.40
CA ALA A 98 21.31 -3.54 5.83
C ALA A 98 22.74 -4.07 5.94
N ALA A 99 23.26 -4.15 7.17
CA ALA A 99 24.58 -4.68 7.46
C ALA A 99 24.67 -6.18 7.15
N ASP A 100 23.54 -6.91 7.19
CA ASP A 100 23.47 -8.35 6.95
C ASP A 100 22.82 -8.71 5.61
N PRO A 101 23.29 -9.77 4.91
CA PRO A 101 22.68 -10.28 3.67
C PRO A 101 21.18 -10.62 3.81
N GLN A 102 20.76 -11.03 5.01
CA GLN A 102 19.37 -11.37 5.32
C GLN A 102 18.46 -10.12 5.38
N ALA A 103 19.00 -8.98 5.85
CA ALA A 103 18.28 -7.71 5.86
C ALA A 103 18.12 -7.13 4.44
N GLN A 104 19.12 -7.34 3.56
CA GLN A 104 19.03 -6.97 2.15
C GLN A 104 17.95 -7.77 1.41
N ALA A 105 17.84 -9.08 1.69
CA ALA A 105 16.80 -9.93 1.13
C ALA A 105 15.39 -9.45 1.58
N GLN A 106 15.23 -9.11 2.85
CA GLN A 106 13.96 -8.58 3.39
C GLN A 106 13.57 -7.25 2.73
N GLN A 107 14.54 -6.36 2.50
CA GLN A 107 14.28 -5.08 1.83
C GLN A 107 13.90 -5.25 0.35
N LYS A 108 14.52 -6.21 -0.36
CA LYS A 108 14.14 -6.55 -1.74
C LYS A 108 12.72 -7.10 -1.80
N MET A 109 12.36 -8.01 -0.88
CA MET A 109 11.00 -8.55 -0.78
C MET A 109 9.96 -7.44 -0.53
N MET A 110 10.24 -6.52 0.41
CA MET A 110 9.36 -5.37 0.66
C MET A 110 9.22 -4.45 -0.56
N SER A 111 10.22 -4.37 -1.43
CA SER A 111 10.19 -3.54 -2.64
C SER A 111 9.33 -4.12 -3.75
N PHE A 112 9.18 -5.45 -3.76
CA PHE A 112 8.34 -6.16 -4.72
C PHE A 112 6.88 -6.29 -4.26
N MET A 113 6.64 -6.18 -2.95
CA MET A 113 5.32 -6.31 -2.34
C MET A 113 4.25 -5.38 -2.93
N PRO A 114 4.51 -4.08 -3.22
CA PRO A 114 3.51 -3.22 -3.83
C PRO A 114 3.06 -3.69 -5.22
N ILE A 115 3.95 -4.26 -6.01
CA ILE A 115 3.62 -4.81 -7.33
C ILE A 115 2.66 -5.99 -7.16
N MET A 116 2.96 -6.91 -6.25
CA MET A 116 2.11 -8.06 -5.96
C MET A 116 0.70 -7.61 -5.49
N PHE A 117 0.64 -6.64 -4.57
CA PHE A 117 -0.65 -6.08 -4.13
C PHE A 117 -1.40 -5.37 -5.25
N ALA A 118 -0.70 -4.72 -6.19
CA ALA A 118 -1.33 -4.11 -7.34
C ALA A 118 -2.05 -5.14 -8.22
N PHE A 119 -1.44 -6.30 -8.48
CA PHE A 119 -2.09 -7.39 -9.23
C PHE A 119 -3.32 -7.94 -8.50
N ILE A 120 -3.26 -8.07 -7.17
CA ILE A 120 -4.39 -8.54 -6.36
C ILE A 120 -5.52 -7.50 -6.39
N LEU A 121 -5.19 -6.23 -6.14
CA LEU A 121 -6.13 -5.12 -6.09
C LEU A 121 -6.67 -4.73 -7.47
N TYR A 122 -6.02 -5.16 -8.55
CA TYR A 122 -6.47 -4.93 -9.92
C TYR A 122 -7.89 -5.44 -10.15
N HIS A 123 -8.25 -6.57 -9.56
CA HIS A 123 -9.55 -7.23 -9.74
C HIS A 123 -10.55 -6.89 -8.61
N MET A 124 -10.16 -6.02 -7.68
CA MET A 124 -10.97 -5.68 -6.52
C MET A 124 -11.90 -4.49 -6.81
N PRO A 125 -12.95 -4.29 -6.00
CA PRO A 125 -13.84 -3.13 -6.10
C PRO A 125 -13.07 -1.81 -6.07
N SER A 126 -13.45 -0.85 -6.92
CA SER A 126 -12.79 0.45 -7.06
C SER A 126 -12.83 1.25 -5.76
N GLY A 127 -13.86 1.09 -4.92
CA GLY A 127 -13.90 1.74 -3.61
C GLY A 127 -12.73 1.33 -2.69
N LEU A 128 -12.29 0.08 -2.80
CA LEU A 128 -11.17 -0.43 -2.03
C LEU A 128 -9.84 0.13 -2.54
N THR A 129 -9.68 0.22 -3.86
CA THR A 129 -8.47 0.78 -4.48
C THR A 129 -8.38 2.29 -4.31
N VAL A 130 -9.51 3.01 -4.34
CA VAL A 130 -9.61 4.44 -3.99
C VAL A 130 -9.13 4.66 -2.55
N TYR A 131 -9.68 3.90 -1.60
CA TYR A 131 -9.30 4.00 -0.19
C TYR A 131 -7.80 3.77 0.00
N TRP A 132 -7.25 2.72 -0.62
CA TRP A 132 -5.82 2.40 -0.48
C TRP A 132 -4.94 3.48 -1.10
N THR A 133 -5.25 3.90 -2.33
CA THR A 133 -4.51 4.96 -3.04
C THR A 133 -4.50 6.25 -2.22
N THR A 134 -5.66 6.65 -1.71
CA THR A 134 -5.82 7.86 -0.90
C THR A 134 -5.02 7.74 0.39
N SER A 135 -5.10 6.60 1.08
CA SER A 135 -4.34 6.35 2.32
C SER A 135 -2.83 6.42 2.09
N THR A 136 -2.33 5.81 1.00
CA THR A 136 -0.91 5.90 0.61
C THR A 136 -0.47 7.34 0.36
N ILE A 137 -1.28 8.13 -0.34
CA ILE A 137 -1.00 9.56 -0.60
C ILE A 137 -0.94 10.34 0.72
N PHE A 138 -1.91 10.14 1.62
CA PHE A 138 -1.89 10.76 2.95
C PHE A 138 -0.65 10.37 3.76
N SER A 139 -0.28 9.09 3.79
CA SER A 139 0.95 8.65 4.48
C SER A 139 2.22 9.26 3.89
N ILE A 140 2.27 9.48 2.57
CA ILE A 140 3.39 10.18 1.91
C ILE A 140 3.46 11.63 2.39
N ILE A 141 2.33 12.34 2.38
CA ILE A 141 2.25 13.74 2.82
C ILE A 141 2.68 13.84 4.28
N GLU A 142 2.13 12.98 5.15
CA GLU A 142 2.49 12.93 6.56
C GLU A 142 4.00 12.68 6.75
N SER A 143 4.56 11.69 6.02
CA SER A 143 5.99 11.39 6.07
C SER A 143 6.85 12.59 5.66
N LEU A 144 6.43 13.35 4.65
CA LEU A 144 7.13 14.56 4.19
C LEU A 144 7.04 15.68 5.22
N VAL A 145 5.87 15.88 5.84
CA VAL A 145 5.66 16.89 6.90
C VAL A 145 6.51 16.56 8.13
N ILE A 146 6.46 15.31 8.61
CA ILE A 146 7.26 14.86 9.76
C ILE A 146 8.75 15.06 9.50
N ARG A 147 9.25 14.66 8.31
CA ARG A 147 10.66 14.85 7.94
C ARG A 147 11.08 16.32 7.94
N LYS A 148 10.22 17.23 7.45
CA LYS A 148 10.46 18.67 7.50
C LYS A 148 10.50 19.18 8.95
N SER A 149 9.57 18.75 9.79
CA SER A 149 9.52 19.12 11.21
C SER A 149 10.76 18.65 11.98
N VAL A 150 11.18 17.40 11.78
CA VAL A 150 12.40 16.86 12.41
C VAL A 150 13.66 17.61 11.94
N LYS A 151 13.76 17.98 10.65
CA LYS A 151 14.88 18.79 10.15
C LYS A 151 14.91 20.19 10.80
N LYS A 152 13.75 20.79 11.04
CA LYS A 152 13.63 22.11 11.69
C LYS A 152 14.04 22.09 13.16
N ILE A 153 13.79 20.99 13.88
CA ILE A 153 14.22 20.83 15.29
C ILE A 153 15.74 20.66 15.41
N LYS A 154 16.37 20.08 14.37
CA LYS A 154 17.80 19.75 14.39
C LYS A 154 18.71 20.91 13.95
N ASN A 155 18.15 21.97 13.39
CA ASN A 155 18.82 23.22 13.01
C ASN A 155 18.49 24.31 14.03
#